data_AF-A0A7X7DCF3-F1
#
_entry.id   AF-A0A7X7DCF3-F1
#
_cell.length_a   1.000
_cell.length_b   1.000
_cell.length_c   1.000
_cell.angle_alpha   90.00
_cell.angle_beta   90.00
_cell.angle_gamma   90.00
#
_symmetry.space_group_name_H-M   'P 1'
#
loop_
_entity.id
_entity.type
_entity.pdbx_description
1 polymer ?
#
loop_
_entity_poly.entity_id
_entity_poly.type
_entity_poly.pdbx_seq_one_letter_code
_entity_poly.pdbx_strand_id
1 'polypeptide(L)'
;MYHTLAQAEEKLARFADGGACDVRAAINDALEQLANIEAWRCLRRIVRLTVEHDVLPLPQNIDALLRVSVSGKPSHVFGTDYQFLQNGPGDLDSELNADGVGFSDYGAGHCTMFDIVPDDPAVPVMFAGSQSDVAKAATIHGLDASGQSTTLTVPLRKWAGSPGVADFDPAAVTGVRLKQIDGVVLPSGLRGYATLYGSGASAVRFLAKYHPDVIVPEFRRYRVNWTVDSTEPVSVLAEVRLRFLPLVAATDIVPFDSLAAVQFMMQAVKEINAGNLQAGMAFQTLAVARLEERESAQTTAQGIKVENVLHDLSMGAATGLATYNL
;
A
#
# COMPACT_ATOMS: atom_id res chain seq x y z
N MET A 1 -5.35 -13.47 19.05
CA MET A 1 -5.82 -12.34 19.88
C MET A 1 -4.94 -11.18 19.48
N TYR A 2 -5.52 -10.09 18.98
CA TYR A 2 -4.72 -8.95 18.53
C TYR A 2 -4.13 -8.20 19.73
N HIS A 3 -2.90 -7.74 19.58
CA HIS A 3 -2.21 -6.94 20.57
C HIS A 3 -2.03 -5.52 20.04
N THR A 4 -2.21 -4.52 20.89
CA THR A 4 -1.84 -3.15 20.53
C THR A 4 -0.34 -2.95 20.67
N LEU A 5 0.20 -1.91 20.03
CA LEU A 5 1.62 -1.56 20.12
C LEU A 5 2.05 -1.35 21.59
N ALA A 6 1.25 -0.65 22.40
CA ALA A 6 1.54 -0.48 23.83
C ALA A 6 1.63 -1.82 24.59
N GLN A 7 0.75 -2.78 24.30
CA GLN A 7 0.80 -4.10 24.92
C GLN A 7 2.01 -4.91 24.44
N ALA A 8 2.42 -4.72 23.18
CA ALA A 8 3.62 -5.35 22.64
C ALA A 8 4.89 -4.77 23.28
N GLU A 9 4.99 -3.44 23.37
CA GLU A 9 6.10 -2.74 24.05
C GLU A 9 6.26 -3.24 25.50
N GLU A 10 5.18 -3.28 26.27
CA GLU A 10 5.20 -3.74 27.67
C GLU A 10 5.74 -5.18 27.80
N LYS A 11 5.26 -6.09 26.94
CA LYS A 11 5.61 -7.51 27.00
C LYS A 11 7.01 -7.82 26.46
N LEU A 12 7.46 -7.02 25.49
CA LEU A 12 8.70 -7.24 24.75
C LEU A 12 9.89 -6.41 25.26
N ALA A 13 9.65 -5.40 26.11
CA ALA A 13 10.68 -4.52 26.66
C ALA A 13 11.88 -5.27 27.26
N ARG A 14 11.64 -6.40 27.96
CA ARG A 14 12.72 -7.22 28.55
C ARG A 14 13.65 -7.88 27.53
N PHE A 15 13.21 -8.03 26.28
CA PHE A 15 13.99 -8.66 25.21
C PHE A 15 14.73 -7.63 24.35
N ALA A 16 14.36 -6.35 24.44
CA ALA A 16 15.07 -5.23 23.87
C ALA A 16 16.17 -4.75 24.84
N ASP A 17 17.32 -5.43 24.81
CA ASP A 17 18.58 -5.01 25.46
C ASP A 17 18.49 -4.47 26.90
N GLY A 18 17.65 -5.07 27.74
CA GLY A 18 17.50 -4.63 29.13
C GLY A 18 17.06 -3.16 29.29
N GLY A 19 16.44 -2.57 28.26
CA GLY A 19 15.93 -1.19 28.27
C GLY A 19 16.84 -0.13 27.61
N ALA A 20 17.95 -0.52 26.96
CA ALA A 20 18.86 0.44 26.30
C ALA A 20 18.46 0.82 24.86
N CYS A 21 17.65 -0.02 24.20
CA CYS A 21 17.19 0.19 22.82
C CYS A 21 15.75 0.72 22.82
N ASP A 22 15.40 1.53 21.81
CA ASP A 22 14.01 1.92 21.57
C ASP A 22 13.20 0.68 21.19
N VAL A 23 12.39 0.19 22.14
CA VAL A 23 11.58 -1.02 22.00
C VAL A 23 10.65 -0.93 20.79
N ARG A 24 10.14 0.27 20.49
CA ARG A 24 9.25 0.49 19.35
C ARG A 24 9.98 0.30 18.04
N ALA A 25 11.16 0.91 17.91
CA ALA A 25 12.00 0.76 16.73
C ALA A 25 12.33 -0.72 16.49
N ALA A 26 12.76 -1.42 17.55
CA ALA A 26 13.07 -2.85 17.47
C ALA A 26 11.84 -3.72 17.09
N ILE A 27 10.64 -3.39 17.57
CA ILE A 27 9.41 -4.06 17.15
C ILE A 27 9.14 -3.79 15.68
N ASN A 28 9.22 -2.53 15.23
CA ASN A 28 8.98 -2.16 13.83
C ASN A 28 9.98 -2.86 12.89
N ASP A 29 11.27 -2.90 13.21
CA ASP A 29 12.29 -3.62 12.43
C ASP A 29 11.96 -5.11 12.32
N ALA A 30 11.56 -5.73 13.44
CA ALA A 30 11.18 -7.13 13.47
C ALA A 30 9.92 -7.43 12.63
N LEU A 31 8.93 -6.54 12.69
CA LEU A 31 7.70 -6.65 11.91
C LEU A 31 7.97 -6.49 10.41
N GLU A 32 8.84 -5.56 10.03
CA GLU A 32 9.27 -5.37 8.64
C GLU A 32 9.93 -6.64 8.09
N GLN A 33 10.90 -7.19 8.82
CA GLN A 33 11.59 -8.41 8.42
C GLN A 33 10.61 -9.58 8.29
N LEU A 34 9.71 -9.77 9.27
CA LEU A 34 8.69 -10.81 9.19
C LEU A 34 7.79 -10.63 7.97
N ALA A 35 7.32 -9.41 7.69
CA ALA A 35 6.43 -9.13 6.56
C ALA A 35 7.09 -9.38 5.18
N ASN A 36 8.41 -9.27 5.12
CA ASN A 36 9.19 -9.45 3.89
C ASN A 36 9.59 -10.91 3.61
N ILE A 37 9.62 -11.78 4.64
CA ILE A 37 10.00 -13.20 4.46
C ILE A 37 8.97 -13.95 3.62
N GLU A 38 7.69 -13.87 3.99
CA GLU A 38 6.63 -14.67 3.39
C GLU A 38 5.31 -13.91 3.26
N ALA A 39 4.43 -14.41 2.38
CA ALA A 39 3.11 -13.86 2.16
C ALA A 39 2.11 -14.38 3.21
N TRP A 40 2.32 -13.99 4.47
CA TRP A 40 1.53 -14.40 5.62
C TRP A 40 0.04 -14.12 5.44
N ARG A 41 -0.80 -15.05 5.88
CA ARG A 41 -2.25 -14.92 5.88
C ARG A 41 -2.72 -13.77 6.76
N CYS A 42 -2.05 -13.52 7.88
CA CYS A 42 -2.38 -12.42 8.79
C CYS A 42 -2.19 -11.04 8.13
N LEU A 43 -1.39 -10.96 7.06
CA LEU A 43 -1.18 -9.77 6.24
C LEU A 43 -2.13 -9.70 5.03
N ARG A 44 -3.12 -10.59 4.92
CA ARG A 44 -4.17 -10.51 3.89
C ARG A 44 -5.43 -9.89 4.46
N ARG A 45 -6.05 -8.98 3.70
CA ARG A 45 -7.32 -8.35 4.08
C ARG A 45 -8.26 -8.30 2.90
N ILE A 46 -9.55 -8.33 3.19
CA ILE A 46 -10.58 -8.04 2.20
C ILE A 46 -10.96 -6.58 2.39
N VAL A 47 -10.81 -5.79 1.33
CA VAL A 47 -11.14 -4.36 1.31
C VAL A 47 -12.08 -4.05 0.17
N ARG A 48 -12.89 -3.01 0.36
CA ARG A 48 -13.68 -2.41 -0.70
C ARG A 48 -13.00 -1.13 -1.14
N LEU A 49 -12.69 -1.03 -2.42
CA LEU A 49 -12.03 0.11 -3.04
C LEU A 49 -12.93 0.66 -4.15
N THR A 50 -12.65 1.89 -4.53
CA THR A 50 -13.36 2.58 -5.60
C THR A 50 -12.39 2.86 -6.74
N VAL A 51 -12.81 2.59 -7.96
CA VAL A 51 -12.09 2.99 -9.18
C VAL A 51 -12.51 4.39 -9.57
N GLU A 52 -11.55 5.23 -9.96
CA GLU A 52 -11.79 6.54 -10.53
C GLU A 52 -10.86 6.75 -11.73
N HIS A 53 -11.37 7.30 -12.84
CA HIS A 53 -10.58 7.62 -14.04
C HIS A 53 -9.68 6.46 -14.52
N ASP A 54 -10.25 5.26 -14.66
CA ASP A 54 -9.57 4.02 -15.08
C ASP A 54 -8.37 3.59 -14.21
N VAL A 55 -8.23 4.16 -13.01
CA VAL A 55 -7.17 3.83 -12.07
C VAL A 55 -7.76 3.39 -10.73
N LEU A 56 -7.19 2.31 -10.20
CA LEU A 56 -7.41 1.83 -8.84
C LEU A 56 -6.13 2.03 -8.03
N PRO A 57 -6.01 3.13 -7.27
CA PRO A 57 -4.87 3.30 -6.37
C PRO A 57 -5.05 2.48 -5.10
N LEU A 58 -3.98 1.82 -4.69
CA LEU A 58 -3.92 1.17 -3.39
C LEU A 58 -3.53 2.19 -2.32
N PRO A 59 -4.25 2.23 -1.18
CA PRO A 59 -3.78 2.94 0.02
C PRO A 59 -2.36 2.49 0.42
N GLN A 60 -1.58 3.37 1.06
CA GLN A 60 -0.15 3.12 1.38
C GLN A 60 0.11 1.87 2.23
N ASN A 61 -0.89 1.43 3.00
CA ASN A 61 -0.79 0.22 3.82
C ASN A 61 -1.06 -1.07 3.04
N ILE A 62 -1.36 -0.98 1.74
CA ILE A 62 -1.67 -2.10 0.87
C ILE A 62 -0.58 -2.21 -0.19
N ASP A 63 0.03 -3.39 -0.26
CA ASP A 63 1.13 -3.67 -1.17
C ASP A 63 0.66 -4.06 -2.57
N ALA A 64 -0.28 -5.01 -2.64
CA ALA A 64 -0.73 -5.59 -3.92
C ALA A 64 -2.15 -6.16 -3.85
N LEU A 65 -2.82 -6.19 -4.99
CA LEU A 65 -4.05 -6.95 -5.20
C LEU A 65 -3.71 -8.44 -5.37
N LEU A 66 -4.38 -9.31 -4.61
CA LEU A 66 -4.24 -10.77 -4.74
C LEU A 66 -5.39 -11.36 -5.54
N ARG A 67 -6.62 -10.96 -5.22
CA ARG A 67 -7.84 -11.38 -5.92
C ARG A 67 -8.81 -10.24 -5.96
N VAL A 68 -9.58 -10.14 -7.04
CA VAL A 68 -10.53 -9.05 -7.21
C VAL A 68 -11.87 -9.55 -7.72
N SER A 69 -12.93 -8.90 -7.23
CA SER A 69 -14.28 -9.01 -7.74
C SER A 69 -14.84 -7.63 -8.06
N VAL A 70 -15.40 -7.52 -9.26
CA VAL A 70 -16.06 -6.31 -9.77
C VAL A 70 -17.55 -6.63 -9.86
N SER A 71 -18.38 -5.89 -9.12
CA SER A 71 -19.84 -6.10 -9.09
C SER A 71 -20.27 -7.56 -8.85
N GLY A 72 -19.52 -8.29 -8.00
CA GLY A 72 -19.80 -9.68 -7.66
C GLY A 72 -19.28 -10.73 -8.65
N LYS A 73 -18.63 -10.31 -9.74
CA LYS A 73 -17.97 -11.20 -10.70
C LYS A 73 -16.46 -11.23 -10.43
N PRO A 74 -15.79 -12.40 -10.39
CA PRO A 74 -14.34 -12.46 -10.32
C PRO A 74 -13.70 -11.74 -11.52
N SER A 75 -12.58 -11.07 -11.29
CA SER A 75 -11.82 -10.34 -12.30
C SER A 75 -10.34 -10.68 -12.18
N HIS A 76 -9.60 -10.53 -13.28
CA HIS A 76 -8.18 -10.87 -13.35
C HIS A 76 -7.29 -9.73 -12.84
N VAL A 77 -6.17 -10.08 -12.22
CA VAL A 77 -5.09 -9.14 -11.87
C VAL A 77 -3.85 -9.58 -12.63
N PHE A 78 -3.38 -8.73 -13.51
CA PHE A 78 -2.18 -8.95 -14.31
C PHE A 78 -1.00 -8.20 -13.68
N GLY A 79 0.14 -8.89 -13.56
CA GLY A 79 1.37 -8.29 -13.07
C GLY A 79 1.98 -7.28 -14.06
N THR A 80 3.05 -6.61 -13.63
CA THR A 80 3.73 -5.59 -14.43
C THR A 80 4.26 -6.12 -15.77
N ASP A 81 4.65 -7.39 -15.82
CA ASP A 81 5.21 -8.03 -17.02
C ASP A 81 4.22 -8.06 -18.19
N TYR A 82 2.92 -7.95 -17.87
CA TYR A 82 1.85 -7.92 -18.84
C TYR A 82 1.96 -6.74 -19.82
N GLN A 83 2.58 -5.62 -19.40
CA GLN A 83 2.77 -4.44 -20.24
C GLN A 83 3.78 -4.65 -21.39
N PHE A 84 4.57 -5.72 -21.35
CA PHE A 84 5.62 -6.00 -22.34
C PHE A 84 5.19 -7.05 -23.39
N LEU A 85 3.96 -7.55 -23.34
CA LEU A 85 3.46 -8.56 -24.27
C LEU A 85 2.96 -7.92 -25.57
N GLN A 86 3.76 -8.05 -26.64
CA GLN A 86 3.55 -7.42 -27.96
C GLN A 86 2.29 -7.90 -28.74
N ASN A 87 1.65 -8.98 -28.32
CA ASN A 87 0.34 -9.45 -28.83
C ASN A 87 -0.54 -9.99 -27.69
N GLY A 88 -0.22 -9.60 -26.45
CA GLY A 88 -1.13 -9.78 -25.33
C GLY A 88 -2.06 -8.57 -25.25
N PRO A 89 -2.98 -8.55 -24.28
CA PRO A 89 -3.80 -7.36 -24.08
C PRO A 89 -2.99 -6.14 -23.66
N GLY A 90 -1.66 -6.23 -23.52
CA GLY A 90 -0.69 -5.13 -23.42
C GLY A 90 -0.71 -4.13 -24.57
N ASP A 91 -1.40 -4.41 -25.68
CA ASP A 91 -1.92 -3.38 -26.60
C ASP A 91 -3.21 -2.76 -26.03
N LEU A 92 -3.16 -2.29 -24.77
CA LEU A 92 -4.28 -1.76 -24.00
C LEU A 92 -4.82 -0.43 -24.55
N ASP A 93 -4.05 0.22 -25.43
CA ASP A 93 -4.46 1.45 -26.10
C ASP A 93 -5.23 1.15 -27.40
N SER A 94 -5.30 -0.12 -27.81
CA SER A 94 -6.22 -0.56 -28.86
C SER A 94 -7.61 -0.85 -28.26
N GLU A 95 -8.64 -0.21 -28.80
CA GLU A 95 -10.06 -0.45 -28.46
C GLU A 95 -10.49 -1.93 -28.65
N LEU A 96 -9.62 -2.77 -29.22
CA LEU A 96 -9.86 -4.18 -29.56
C LEU A 96 -9.75 -5.14 -28.36
N ASN A 97 -9.25 -4.70 -27.20
CA ASN A 97 -9.10 -5.54 -25.99
C ASN A 97 -10.28 -5.45 -25.00
N ALA A 98 -11.44 -4.99 -25.45
CA ALA A 98 -12.64 -4.70 -24.65
C ALA A 98 -13.28 -5.90 -23.92
N ASP A 99 -12.81 -7.13 -24.15
CA ASP A 99 -13.41 -8.34 -23.58
C ASP A 99 -12.79 -8.79 -22.23
N GLY A 100 -11.70 -8.16 -21.79
CA GLY A 100 -10.98 -8.52 -20.57
C GLY A 100 -11.31 -7.62 -19.37
N VAL A 101 -12.32 -7.97 -18.56
CA VAL A 101 -12.53 -7.32 -17.25
C VAL A 101 -11.37 -7.70 -16.31
N GLY A 102 -10.32 -6.89 -16.29
CA GLY A 102 -9.12 -7.12 -15.48
C GLY A 102 -8.37 -5.84 -15.07
N PHE A 103 -7.47 -6.00 -14.12
CA PHE A 103 -6.61 -4.96 -13.60
C PHE A 103 -5.18 -5.22 -14.04
N SER A 104 -4.51 -4.25 -14.63
CA SER A 104 -3.08 -4.34 -14.95
C SER A 104 -2.27 -3.52 -13.95
N ASP A 105 -1.25 -4.13 -13.35
CA ASP A 105 -0.35 -3.47 -12.41
C ASP A 105 0.42 -2.34 -13.11
N TYR A 106 0.18 -1.10 -12.68
CA TYR A 106 0.80 0.12 -13.22
C TYR A 106 2.07 0.50 -12.44
N GLY A 107 2.56 -0.43 -11.61
CA GLY A 107 3.77 -0.27 -10.83
C GLY A 107 3.56 0.49 -9.52
N ALA A 108 4.61 0.47 -8.70
CA ALA A 108 4.77 1.31 -7.52
C ALA A 108 5.61 2.55 -7.85
N GLY A 109 5.73 3.48 -6.90
CA GLY A 109 6.53 4.70 -7.04
C GLY A 109 5.74 5.94 -7.43
N HIS A 110 4.41 5.82 -7.55
CA HIS A 110 3.56 6.99 -7.76
C HIS A 110 3.48 7.80 -6.47
N CYS A 111 3.73 9.11 -6.52
CA CYS A 111 3.69 9.96 -5.33
C CYS A 111 2.26 10.38 -4.92
N THR A 112 1.26 10.21 -5.79
CA THR A 112 -0.16 10.45 -5.50
C THR A 112 -1.01 9.20 -5.77
N MET A 113 -2.23 9.16 -5.23
CA MET A 113 -3.20 8.10 -5.56
C MET A 113 -3.84 8.35 -6.92
N PHE A 114 -4.21 9.61 -7.17
CA PHE A 114 -4.80 10.06 -8.42
C PHE A 114 -3.96 11.17 -9.03
N ASP A 115 -3.90 11.20 -10.36
CA ASP A 115 -3.21 12.25 -11.08
C ASP A 115 -4.08 13.50 -11.23
N ILE A 116 -3.41 14.63 -11.46
CA ILE A 116 -4.08 15.83 -11.93
C ILE A 116 -4.51 15.57 -13.37
N VAL A 117 -5.76 15.90 -13.71
CA VAL A 117 -6.23 15.82 -15.09
C VAL A 117 -5.42 16.82 -15.93
N PRO A 118 -4.70 16.39 -16.99
CA PRO A 118 -3.80 17.26 -17.74
C PRO A 118 -4.49 18.52 -18.30
N ASP A 119 -5.76 18.39 -18.70
CA ASP A 119 -6.57 19.48 -19.27
C ASP A 119 -7.15 20.44 -18.22
N ASP A 120 -7.05 20.13 -16.92
CA ASP A 120 -7.42 21.02 -15.81
C ASP A 120 -6.27 21.10 -14.80
N PRO A 121 -5.17 21.82 -15.13
CA PRO A 121 -4.06 22.04 -14.20
C PRO A 121 -4.57 22.59 -12.87
N ALA A 122 -4.09 22.07 -11.75
CA ALA A 122 -4.64 22.36 -10.43
C ALA A 122 -3.59 22.96 -9.49
N VAL A 123 -4.03 23.82 -8.56
CA VAL A 123 -3.18 24.29 -7.47
C VAL A 123 -3.11 23.20 -6.40
N PRO A 124 -1.92 22.66 -6.05
CA PRO A 124 -1.81 21.65 -5.01
C PRO A 124 -2.02 22.27 -3.62
N VAL A 125 -2.89 21.66 -2.82
CA VAL A 125 -3.24 22.13 -1.47
C VAL A 125 -3.19 20.96 -0.49
N MET A 126 -2.50 21.16 0.63
CA MET A 126 -2.32 20.12 1.65
C MET A 126 -3.01 20.47 2.96
N PHE A 127 -3.58 19.45 3.60
CA PHE A 127 -4.24 19.55 4.89
C PHE A 127 -3.64 18.61 5.91
N ALA A 128 -3.53 19.10 7.14
CA ALA A 128 -3.11 18.32 8.29
C ALA A 128 -4.30 17.64 8.98
N GLY A 129 -4.16 16.35 9.29
CA GLY A 129 -5.10 15.61 10.14
C GLY A 129 -4.95 15.90 11.63
N SER A 130 -3.86 16.56 12.05
CA SER A 130 -3.61 16.99 13.44
C SER A 130 -3.32 18.49 13.51
N GLN A 131 -3.83 19.15 14.55
CA GLN A 131 -3.59 20.58 14.76
C GLN A 131 -2.10 20.92 14.98
N SER A 132 -1.32 19.99 15.52
CA SER A 132 0.12 20.16 15.74
C SER A 132 0.94 20.21 14.45
N ASP A 133 0.37 19.77 13.33
CA ASP A 133 1.06 19.67 12.05
C ASP A 133 0.73 20.82 11.11
N VAL A 134 -0.22 21.68 11.50
CA VAL A 134 -0.56 22.89 10.76
C VAL A 134 0.67 23.79 10.65
N ALA A 135 0.86 24.42 9.49
CA ALA A 135 1.99 25.26 9.12
C ALA A 135 3.35 24.55 8.92
N LYS A 136 3.46 23.23 9.19
CA LYS A 136 4.56 22.45 8.60
C LYS A 136 4.40 22.46 7.08
N ALA A 137 5.49 22.37 6.33
CA ALA A 137 5.43 22.46 4.87
C ALA A 137 5.98 21.19 4.20
N ALA A 138 5.28 20.73 3.18
CA ALA A 138 5.75 19.70 2.28
C ALA A 138 6.35 20.34 1.02
N THR A 139 7.24 19.61 0.36
CA THR A 139 7.80 20.00 -0.93
C THR A 139 7.16 19.17 -2.02
N ILE A 140 6.69 19.80 -3.10
CA ILE A 140 6.05 19.16 -4.24
C ILE A 140 6.85 19.50 -5.49
N HIS A 141 7.25 18.47 -6.22
CA HIS A 141 7.92 18.56 -7.51
C HIS A 141 6.94 18.14 -8.61
N GLY A 142 6.92 18.87 -9.72
CA GLY A 142 6.03 18.54 -10.83
C GLY A 142 6.21 19.44 -12.02
N LEU A 143 5.30 19.29 -13.00
CA LEU A 143 5.24 20.14 -14.18
C LEU A 143 4.13 21.17 -14.03
N ASP A 144 4.45 22.43 -14.31
CA ASP A 144 3.45 23.50 -14.35
C ASP A 144 2.56 23.39 -15.61
N ALA A 145 1.57 24.29 -15.71
CA ALA A 145 0.67 24.36 -16.86
C ALA A 145 1.38 24.58 -18.22
N SER A 146 2.59 25.15 -18.23
CA SER A 146 3.41 25.33 -19.44
C SER A 146 4.28 24.11 -19.77
N GLY A 147 4.36 23.13 -18.86
CA GLY A 147 5.24 21.97 -18.98
C GLY A 147 6.65 22.17 -18.47
N GLN A 148 6.91 23.25 -17.73
CA GLN A 148 8.19 23.47 -17.08
C GLN A 148 8.22 22.77 -15.72
N SER A 149 9.34 22.11 -15.40
CA SER A 149 9.55 21.53 -14.07
C SER A 149 9.66 22.62 -13.01
N THR A 150 8.91 22.47 -11.93
CA THR A 150 8.84 23.42 -10.83
C THR A 150 8.81 22.71 -9.48
N THR A 151 9.23 23.42 -8.44
CA THR A 151 9.23 22.95 -7.06
C THR A 151 8.47 23.93 -6.20
N LEU A 152 7.48 23.43 -5.46
CA LEU A 152 6.59 24.22 -4.62
C LEU A 152 6.73 23.79 -3.16
N THR A 153 6.79 24.77 -2.26
CA THR A 153 6.67 24.53 -0.82
C THR A 153 5.22 24.82 -0.42
N VAL A 154 4.50 23.77 -0.03
CA VAL A 154 3.07 23.84 0.30
C VAL A 154 2.88 23.63 1.81
N PRO A 155 2.39 24.64 2.55
CA PRO A 155 2.10 24.49 3.97
C PRO A 155 0.86 23.61 4.18
N LEU A 156 0.91 22.73 5.19
CA LEU A 156 -0.23 21.95 5.65
C LEU A 156 -1.19 22.87 6.39
N ARG A 157 -2.45 22.87 5.95
CA ARG A 157 -3.51 23.73 6.49
C ARG A 157 -4.44 22.94 7.39
N LYS A 158 -5.13 23.65 8.28
CA LYS A 158 -6.28 23.08 8.98
C LYS A 158 -7.46 23.02 8.01
N TRP A 159 -8.23 21.94 8.05
CA TRP A 159 -9.51 21.89 7.36
C TRP A 159 -10.50 22.86 8.02
N ALA A 160 -11.09 23.76 7.24
CA ALA A 160 -12.22 24.58 7.69
C ALA A 160 -13.52 23.84 7.29
N GLY A 161 -14.23 23.27 8.27
CA GLY A 161 -15.48 22.53 8.01
C GLY A 161 -15.33 21.02 7.76
N SER A 162 -16.15 20.47 6.84
CA SER A 162 -16.18 19.02 6.52
C SER A 162 -15.25 18.67 5.35
N PRO A 163 -14.50 17.55 5.42
CA PRO A 163 -13.65 17.07 4.32
C PRO A 163 -14.39 17.04 2.98
N GLY A 164 -13.79 17.59 1.93
CA GLY A 164 -14.37 17.71 0.58
C GLY A 164 -15.09 19.04 0.27
N VAL A 165 -15.33 19.90 1.27
CA VAL A 165 -15.85 21.27 1.02
C VAL A 165 -14.68 22.25 0.89
N ALA A 166 -14.57 22.90 -0.26
CA ALA A 166 -13.56 23.92 -0.54
C ALA A 166 -13.84 25.20 0.26
N ASP A 167 -13.39 25.25 1.52
CA ASP A 167 -13.39 26.46 2.35
C ASP A 167 -11.97 27.03 2.46
N PHE A 168 -11.33 27.21 1.30
CA PHE A 168 -10.01 27.84 1.19
C PHE A 168 -9.87 28.58 -0.14
N ASP A 169 -9.15 29.71 -0.13
CA ASP A 169 -8.77 30.43 -1.34
C ASP A 169 -7.55 29.76 -2.00
N PRO A 170 -7.67 29.17 -3.22
CA PRO A 170 -6.56 28.54 -3.92
C PRO A 170 -5.46 29.53 -4.32
N ALA A 171 -5.81 30.79 -4.60
CA ALA A 171 -4.86 31.82 -4.99
C ALA A 171 -3.93 32.20 -3.82
N ALA A 172 -4.39 32.02 -2.57
CA ALA A 172 -3.63 32.26 -1.37
C ALA A 172 -2.69 31.10 -0.97
N VAL A 173 -2.56 30.04 -1.79
CA VAL A 173 -1.71 28.87 -1.51
C VAL A 173 -0.32 29.02 -2.12
N THR A 174 -0.22 28.91 -3.43
CA THR A 174 1.04 29.04 -4.18
C THR A 174 0.87 29.81 -5.50
N GLY A 175 -0.36 30.01 -5.99
CA GLY A 175 -0.65 30.65 -7.28
C GLY A 175 -0.23 29.84 -8.52
N VAL A 176 0.67 28.86 -8.36
CA VAL A 176 1.17 28.00 -9.43
C VAL A 176 0.25 26.78 -9.60
N ARG A 177 -0.19 26.56 -10.84
CA ARG A 177 -0.99 25.39 -11.23
C ARG A 177 -0.08 24.33 -11.82
N LEU A 178 -0.18 23.11 -11.30
CA LEU A 178 0.53 21.94 -11.81
C LEU A 178 -0.37 21.14 -12.73
N LYS A 179 0.17 20.63 -13.83
CA LYS A 179 -0.50 19.64 -14.68
C LYS A 179 -0.12 18.20 -14.31
N GLN A 180 0.99 18.02 -13.61
CA GLN A 180 1.52 16.74 -13.18
C GLN A 180 2.32 16.91 -11.88
N ILE A 181 2.26 15.91 -11.00
CA ILE A 181 3.07 15.83 -9.78
C ILE A 181 4.01 14.64 -9.93
N ASP A 182 5.31 14.91 -9.89
CA ASP A 182 6.37 13.90 -10.06
C ASP A 182 6.92 13.43 -8.71
N GLY A 183 6.84 14.27 -7.68
CA GLY A 183 7.35 13.93 -6.36
C GLY A 183 6.72 14.74 -5.25
N VAL A 184 6.59 14.12 -4.08
CA VAL A 184 6.13 14.76 -2.85
C VAL A 184 7.10 14.39 -1.75
N VAL A 185 7.53 15.36 -0.95
CA VAL A 185 8.37 15.17 0.23
C VAL A 185 7.67 15.78 1.43
N LEU A 186 7.27 14.94 2.36
CA LEU A 186 6.57 15.33 3.57
C LEU A 186 7.55 15.83 4.64
N PRO A 187 7.13 16.78 5.50
CA PRO A 187 7.95 17.21 6.61
C PRO A 187 8.09 16.07 7.64
N SER A 188 9.26 15.96 8.26
CA SER A 188 9.51 14.98 9.32
C SER A 188 8.66 15.24 10.58
N GLY A 189 8.29 14.17 11.28
CA GLY A 189 7.65 14.26 12.60
C GLY A 189 6.21 14.74 12.56
N LEU A 190 5.44 14.37 11.53
CA LEU A 190 3.99 14.53 11.52
C LEU A 190 3.36 13.67 12.63
N ARG A 191 2.30 14.17 13.25
CA ARG A 191 1.52 13.41 14.25
C ARG A 191 0.23 12.83 13.68
N GLY A 192 -0.28 13.40 12.58
CA GLY A 192 -1.46 12.93 11.88
C GLY A 192 -1.22 12.77 10.38
N TYR A 193 -2.14 12.08 9.72
CA TYR A 193 -2.14 11.92 8.27
C TYR A 193 -2.20 13.28 7.57
N ALA A 194 -1.49 13.42 6.46
CA ALA A 194 -1.60 14.58 5.57
C ALA A 194 -2.45 14.21 4.35
N THR A 195 -3.29 15.12 3.86
CA THR A 195 -4.07 14.90 2.64
C THR A 195 -3.73 15.96 1.60
N LEU A 196 -3.56 15.54 0.35
CA LEU A 196 -3.31 16.40 -0.80
C LEU A 196 -4.55 16.45 -1.68
N TYR A 197 -4.91 17.67 -2.06
CA TYR A 197 -5.97 17.97 -3.00
C TYR A 197 -5.43 18.83 -4.14
N GLY A 198 -6.03 18.70 -5.32
CA GLY A 198 -5.84 19.60 -6.44
C GLY A 198 -7.03 20.55 -6.53
N SER A 199 -6.79 21.85 -6.42
CA SER A 199 -7.82 22.87 -6.66
C SER A 199 -7.82 23.27 -8.13
N GLY A 200 -8.79 22.75 -8.89
CA GLY A 200 -9.05 23.10 -10.28
C GLY A 200 -9.87 24.39 -10.41
N ALA A 201 -10.35 24.68 -11.62
CA ALA A 201 -11.19 25.87 -11.86
C ALA A 201 -12.62 25.74 -11.30
N SER A 202 -13.16 24.53 -11.27
CA SER A 202 -14.56 24.25 -10.93
C SER A 202 -14.76 23.40 -9.68
N ALA A 203 -13.73 22.68 -9.21
CA ALA A 203 -13.82 21.79 -8.06
C ALA A 203 -12.46 21.54 -7.40
N VAL A 204 -12.50 21.07 -6.15
CA VAL A 204 -11.35 20.54 -5.43
C VAL A 204 -11.39 19.01 -5.50
N ARG A 205 -10.32 18.39 -5.99
CA ARG A 205 -10.23 16.94 -6.19
C ARG A 205 -9.24 16.33 -5.22
N PHE A 206 -9.58 15.17 -4.68
CA PHE A 206 -8.67 14.42 -3.82
C PHE A 206 -7.56 13.78 -4.66
N LEU A 207 -6.30 13.96 -4.27
CA LEU A 207 -5.16 13.38 -4.98
C LEU A 207 -4.46 12.29 -4.17
N ALA A 208 -4.30 12.48 -2.85
CA ALA A 208 -3.62 11.49 -2.01
C ALA A 208 -3.86 11.70 -0.51
N LYS A 209 -3.66 10.62 0.26
CA LYS A 209 -3.57 10.64 1.73
C LYS A 209 -2.31 9.93 2.18
N TYR A 210 -1.51 10.59 3.01
CA TYR A 210 -0.18 10.18 3.40
C TYR A 210 -0.07 9.81 4.88
N HIS A 211 0.69 8.77 5.17
CA HIS A 211 1.07 8.33 6.51
C HIS A 211 2.07 9.30 7.16
N PRO A 212 1.94 9.63 8.46
CA PRO A 212 2.79 10.61 9.13
C PRO A 212 4.29 10.28 9.13
N ASP A 213 4.65 9.00 9.19
CA ASP A 213 6.05 8.56 9.29
C ASP A 213 6.70 8.29 7.92
N VAL A 214 5.96 8.43 6.83
CA VAL A 214 6.49 8.25 5.47
C VAL A 214 6.89 9.62 4.92
N ILE A 215 8.19 9.83 4.70
CA ILE A 215 8.71 11.11 4.18
C ILE A 215 8.54 11.20 2.66
N VAL A 216 8.84 10.11 1.94
CA VAL A 216 8.68 9.99 0.49
C VAL A 216 7.55 8.98 0.24
N PRO A 217 6.33 9.45 -0.07
CA PRO A 217 5.20 8.58 -0.26
C PRO A 217 5.26 7.86 -1.60
N GLU A 218 4.92 6.58 -1.57
CA GLU A 218 4.78 5.75 -2.76
C GLU A 218 3.45 5.01 -2.71
N PHE A 219 2.74 5.04 -3.83
CA PHE A 219 1.51 4.30 -4.07
C PHE A 219 1.72 3.33 -5.21
N ARG A 220 1.14 2.13 -5.07
CA ARG A 220 0.94 1.21 -6.19
C ARG A 220 -0.43 1.49 -6.80
N ARG A 221 -0.49 1.54 -8.12
CA ARG A 221 -1.72 1.77 -8.87
C ARG A 221 -1.98 0.60 -9.80
N TYR A 222 -3.24 0.35 -10.10
CA TYR A 222 -3.67 -0.59 -11.12
C TYR A 222 -4.47 0.15 -12.17
N ARG A 223 -4.14 -0.06 -13.44
CA ARG A 223 -4.99 0.37 -14.57
C ARG A 223 -6.14 -0.61 -14.72
N VAL A 224 -7.30 -0.07 -14.99
CA VAL A 224 -8.51 -0.84 -15.27
C VAL A 224 -8.60 -1.08 -16.78
N ASN A 225 -8.78 -2.34 -17.18
CA ASN A 225 -8.74 -2.75 -18.59
C ASN A 225 -10.12 -2.72 -19.26
N TRP A 226 -11.05 -1.94 -18.70
CA TRP A 226 -12.37 -1.70 -19.26
C TRP A 226 -12.77 -0.25 -19.03
N THR A 227 -13.65 0.28 -19.88
CA THR A 227 -14.16 1.64 -19.72
C THR A 227 -15.03 1.74 -18.48
N VAL A 228 -14.65 2.60 -17.54
CA VAL A 228 -15.53 2.99 -16.45
C VAL A 228 -16.41 4.15 -16.94
N ASP A 229 -17.73 3.94 -16.99
CA ASP A 229 -18.65 5.06 -17.22
C ASP A 229 -18.50 6.07 -16.07
N SER A 230 -18.05 7.28 -16.41
CA SER A 230 -17.69 8.35 -15.48
C SER A 230 -18.81 8.80 -14.54
N THR A 231 -20.04 8.34 -14.76
CA THR A 231 -21.22 8.74 -13.98
C THR A 231 -21.42 7.95 -12.69
N GLU A 232 -20.88 6.73 -12.56
CA GLU A 232 -21.00 5.93 -11.33
C GLU A 232 -19.67 5.29 -10.89
N PRO A 233 -19.20 5.53 -9.65
CA PRO A 233 -18.00 4.89 -9.14
C PRO A 233 -18.19 3.38 -9.03
N VAL A 234 -17.30 2.60 -9.65
CA VAL A 234 -17.35 1.14 -9.58
C VAL A 234 -16.72 0.67 -8.26
N SER A 235 -17.53 0.01 -7.44
CA SER A 235 -17.07 -0.63 -6.21
C SER A 235 -16.38 -1.95 -6.53
N VAL A 236 -15.13 -2.07 -6.07
CA VAL A 236 -14.29 -3.24 -6.22
C VAL A 236 -14.11 -3.91 -4.86
N LEU A 237 -14.38 -5.22 -4.79
CA LEU A 237 -14.06 -6.04 -3.62
C LEU A 237 -12.76 -6.78 -3.89
N ALA A 238 -11.73 -6.53 -3.09
CA ALA A 238 -10.41 -7.12 -3.31
C ALA A 238 -9.89 -7.83 -2.05
N GLU A 239 -9.32 -9.03 -2.24
CA GLU A 239 -8.36 -9.60 -1.31
C GLU A 239 -6.99 -8.99 -1.63
N VAL A 240 -6.37 -8.37 -0.63
CA VAL A 240 -5.14 -7.60 -0.80
C VAL A 240 -4.07 -8.06 0.18
N ARG A 241 -2.81 -7.89 -0.23
CA ARG A 241 -1.64 -8.02 0.64
C ARG A 241 -1.39 -6.66 1.30
N LEU A 242 -1.25 -6.65 2.62
CA LEU A 242 -0.82 -5.48 3.37
C LEU A 242 0.71 -5.32 3.24
N ARG A 243 1.14 -4.07 3.10
CA ARG A 243 2.54 -3.68 3.23
C ARG A 243 2.83 -3.43 4.71
N PHE A 244 4.07 -3.65 5.13
CA PHE A 244 4.51 -3.14 6.42
C PHE A 244 4.52 -1.61 6.42
N LEU A 245 3.84 -1.01 7.39
CA LEU A 245 4.02 0.38 7.77
C LEU A 245 4.43 0.43 9.23
N PRO A 246 5.38 1.33 9.61
CA PRO A 246 5.76 1.51 11.00
C PRO A 246 4.54 1.81 11.87
N LEU A 247 4.43 1.08 12.99
CA LEU A 247 3.42 1.34 14.01
C LEU A 247 3.85 2.56 14.82
N VAL A 248 2.94 3.52 15.00
CA VAL A 248 3.23 4.85 15.56
C VAL A 248 2.44 5.11 16.83
N ALA A 249 1.14 4.82 16.79
CA ALA A 249 0.26 5.04 17.91
C ALA A 249 0.27 3.83 18.84
N ALA A 250 0.22 4.10 20.15
CA ALA A 250 0.09 3.06 21.19
C ALA A 250 -1.14 2.14 20.98
N THR A 251 -2.15 2.64 20.26
CA THR A 251 -3.38 1.94 19.90
C THR A 251 -3.28 1.12 18.62
N ASP A 252 -2.21 1.26 17.84
CA ASP A 252 -2.05 0.52 16.59
C ASP A 252 -2.00 -0.97 16.87
N ILE A 253 -2.64 -1.76 16.00
CA ILE A 253 -2.72 -3.20 16.15
C ILE A 253 -1.48 -3.82 15.51
N VAL A 254 -0.77 -4.65 16.27
CA VAL A 254 0.31 -5.48 15.73
C VAL A 254 -0.29 -6.48 14.74
N PRO A 255 0.16 -6.51 13.48
CA PRO A 255 -0.49 -7.29 12.42
C PRO A 255 -0.34 -8.81 12.60
N PHE A 256 0.67 -9.25 13.36
CA PHE A 256 0.91 -10.66 13.66
C PHE A 256 0.23 -11.08 14.97
N ASP A 257 -0.49 -12.20 14.93
CA ASP A 257 -1.20 -12.77 16.08
C ASP A 257 -0.28 -13.35 17.16
N SER A 258 1.02 -13.52 16.87
CA SER A 258 2.00 -14.17 17.75
C SER A 258 3.10 -13.20 18.18
N LEU A 259 3.00 -12.67 19.40
CA LEU A 259 4.09 -11.86 19.99
C LEU A 259 5.37 -12.66 20.18
N ALA A 260 5.29 -13.99 20.34
CA ALA A 260 6.47 -14.84 20.42
C ALA A 260 7.26 -14.84 19.11
N ALA A 261 6.59 -14.79 17.95
CA ALA A 261 7.26 -14.68 16.67
C ALA A 261 7.97 -13.32 16.53
N VAL A 262 7.29 -12.23 16.91
CA VAL A 262 7.89 -10.88 16.94
C VAL A 262 9.10 -10.85 17.88
N GLN A 263 9.01 -11.46 19.07
CA GLN A 263 10.11 -11.57 20.02
C GLN A 263 11.33 -12.28 19.41
N PHE A 264 11.14 -13.46 18.80
CA PHE A 264 12.24 -14.19 18.20
C PHE A 264 12.87 -13.41 17.04
N MET A 265 12.08 -12.69 16.25
CA MET A 265 12.64 -11.84 15.20
C MET A 265 13.42 -10.65 15.76
N MET A 266 12.97 -10.01 16.84
CA MET A 266 13.74 -8.96 17.51
C MET A 266 15.11 -9.47 17.97
N GLN A 267 15.15 -10.69 18.55
CA GLN A 267 16.40 -11.33 18.94
C GLN A 267 17.27 -11.70 17.73
N ALA A 268 16.66 -12.12 16.62
CA ALA A 268 17.37 -12.41 15.39
C ALA A 268 18.08 -11.15 14.84
N VAL A 269 17.36 -10.04 14.70
CA VAL A 269 17.91 -8.76 14.22
C VAL A 269 19.05 -8.29 15.12
N LYS A 270 18.88 -8.40 16.44
CA LYS A 270 19.92 -8.07 17.40
C LYS A 270 21.19 -8.90 17.20
N GLU A 271 21.09 -10.24 17.16
CA GLU A 271 22.26 -11.12 17.03
C GLU A 271 22.95 -10.93 15.67
N ILE A 272 22.19 -10.67 14.61
CA ILE A 272 22.74 -10.33 13.29
C ILE A 272 23.53 -9.02 13.38
N ASN A 273 22.97 -7.98 14.00
CA ASN A 273 23.64 -6.68 14.18
C ASN A 273 24.88 -6.78 15.07
N ALA A 274 24.91 -7.73 16.01
CA ALA A 274 26.07 -8.04 16.85
C ALA A 274 27.15 -8.88 16.14
N GLY A 275 26.92 -9.32 14.90
CA GLY A 275 27.83 -10.16 14.12
C GLY A 275 27.70 -11.67 14.38
N ASN A 276 26.76 -12.09 15.23
CA ASN A 276 26.48 -13.49 15.56
C ASN A 276 25.48 -14.11 14.59
N LEU A 277 25.87 -14.24 13.32
CA LEU A 277 24.97 -14.67 12.23
C LEU A 277 24.28 -16.01 12.50
N GLN A 278 25.00 -16.99 13.07
CA GLN A 278 24.45 -18.32 13.34
C GLN A 278 23.33 -18.28 14.39
N ALA A 279 23.49 -17.49 15.45
CA ALA A 279 22.47 -17.31 16.47
C ALA A 279 21.28 -16.52 15.91
N GLY A 280 21.55 -15.48 15.11
CA GLY A 280 20.55 -14.70 14.41
C GLY A 280 19.64 -15.56 13.51
N MET A 281 20.24 -16.40 12.67
CA MET A 281 19.50 -17.33 11.82
C MET A 281 18.65 -18.32 12.63
N ALA A 282 19.18 -18.85 13.74
CA ALA A 282 18.42 -19.77 14.59
C ALA A 282 17.15 -19.12 15.17
N PHE A 283 17.25 -17.86 15.62
CA PHE A 283 16.09 -17.10 16.09
C PHE A 283 15.12 -16.76 14.95
N GLN A 284 15.63 -16.43 13.76
CA GLN A 284 14.79 -16.20 12.59
C GLN A 284 13.96 -17.44 12.22
N THR A 285 14.59 -18.63 12.20
CA THR A 285 13.89 -19.90 11.96
C THR A 285 12.82 -20.18 13.00
N LEU A 286 13.09 -19.91 14.28
CA LEU A 286 12.08 -20.04 15.35
C LEU A 286 10.92 -19.07 15.18
N ALA A 287 11.18 -17.83 14.73
CA ALA A 287 10.14 -16.84 14.48
C ALA A 287 9.17 -17.30 13.37
N VAL A 288 9.72 -17.78 12.24
CA VAL A 288 8.97 -18.31 11.10
C VAL A 288 8.15 -19.53 11.51
N ALA A 289 8.78 -20.52 12.16
CA ALA A 289 8.10 -21.74 12.59
C ALA A 289 6.90 -21.47 13.51
N ARG A 290 6.97 -20.43 14.36
CA ARG A 290 5.86 -20.02 15.24
C ARG A 290 4.70 -19.39 14.48
N LEU A 291 4.94 -18.73 13.35
CA LEU A 291 3.88 -18.22 12.50
C LEU A 291 3.24 -19.35 11.69
N GLU A 292 4.04 -20.24 11.10
CA GLU A 292 3.56 -21.41 10.36
C GLU A 292 2.67 -22.32 11.24
N GLU A 293 3.12 -22.62 12.47
CA GLU A 293 2.34 -23.41 13.45
C GLU A 293 0.97 -22.77 13.71
N ARG A 294 0.92 -21.43 13.78
CA ARG A 294 -0.32 -20.68 13.98
C ARG A 294 -1.22 -20.69 12.76
N GLU A 295 -0.67 -20.49 11.56
CA GLU A 295 -1.45 -20.53 10.32
C GLU A 295 -2.03 -21.92 10.05
N SER A 296 -1.25 -22.97 10.31
CA SER A 296 -1.71 -24.36 10.24
C SER A 296 -2.86 -24.59 11.21
N ALA A 297 -2.73 -24.19 12.48
CA ALA A 297 -3.79 -24.33 13.48
C ALA A 297 -5.07 -23.59 13.09
N GLN A 298 -4.97 -22.38 12.52
CA GLN A 298 -6.11 -21.64 12.00
C GLN A 298 -6.78 -22.31 10.81
N THR A 299 -5.98 -22.91 9.91
CA THR A 299 -6.49 -23.65 8.75
C THR A 299 -7.25 -24.90 9.19
N THR A 300 -6.71 -25.66 10.15
CA THR A 300 -7.42 -26.82 10.75
C THR A 300 -8.71 -26.41 11.43
N ALA A 301 -8.73 -25.27 12.13
CA ALA A 301 -9.93 -24.76 12.82
C ALA A 301 -11.06 -24.31 11.88
N GLN A 302 -10.74 -23.95 10.63
CA GLN A 302 -11.74 -23.48 9.65
C GLN A 302 -12.44 -24.61 8.89
N GLY A 303 -12.05 -25.87 9.07
CA GLY A 303 -12.60 -27.00 8.33
C GLY A 303 -12.12 -27.07 6.87
N ILE A 304 -12.72 -27.95 6.07
CA ILE A 304 -12.28 -28.30 4.70
C ILE A 304 -12.14 -27.04 3.85
N LYS A 305 -10.91 -26.78 3.40
CA LYS A 305 -10.59 -25.75 2.41
C LYS A 305 -11.03 -26.27 1.04
N VAL A 306 -12.08 -25.69 0.46
CA VAL A 306 -12.40 -25.90 -0.96
C VAL A 306 -11.43 -25.06 -1.77
N GLU A 307 -10.25 -25.62 -2.06
CA GLU A 307 -9.39 -25.09 -3.11
C GLU A 307 -9.97 -25.55 -4.44
N ASN A 308 -10.52 -24.61 -5.21
CA ASN A 308 -10.93 -24.91 -6.56
C ASN A 308 -9.68 -24.91 -7.45
N VAL A 309 -8.97 -26.05 -7.49
CA VAL A 309 -7.71 -26.23 -8.24
C VAL A 309 -7.93 -26.27 -9.76
N LEU A 310 -9.17 -26.10 -10.24
CA LEU A 310 -9.55 -26.27 -11.65
C LEU A 310 -10.03 -24.99 -12.36
N HIS A 311 -9.65 -23.81 -11.87
CA HIS A 311 -9.82 -22.57 -12.65
C HIS A 311 -8.53 -21.78 -12.79
N ASP A 312 -7.52 -22.44 -13.38
CA ASP A 312 -6.59 -21.78 -14.28
C ASP A 312 -6.90 -22.28 -15.68
N LEU A 313 -7.26 -21.35 -16.57
CA LEU A 313 -7.29 -21.58 -18.01
C LEU A 313 -5.85 -21.89 -18.46
N SER A 314 -5.49 -23.16 -18.32
CA SER A 314 -4.33 -23.80 -18.89
C SER A 314 -4.14 -23.38 -20.35
N MET A 315 -3.14 -22.54 -20.59
CA MET A 315 -2.45 -22.51 -21.86
C MET A 315 -1.41 -23.63 -21.77
N GLY A 316 -1.77 -24.80 -22.28
CA GLY A 316 -1.09 -26.06 -21.99
C GLY A 316 0.43 -26.09 -22.26
N ALA A 317 1.09 -27.04 -21.61
CA ALA A 317 2.36 -27.58 -22.06
C ALA A 317 2.25 -29.12 -22.07
N ALA A 318 2.53 -29.72 -23.22
CA ALA A 318 2.70 -31.16 -23.38
C ALA A 318 4.18 -31.49 -23.57
N THR A 319 4.71 -32.39 -22.75
CA THR A 319 5.84 -33.32 -23.00
C THR A 319 5.86 -34.22 -21.76
N GLY A 320 5.70 -35.54 -21.79
CA GLY A 320 6.15 -36.52 -22.77
C GLY A 320 7.34 -37.29 -22.17
N LEU A 321 7.05 -38.42 -21.50
CA LEU A 321 7.85 -39.64 -21.30
C LEU A 321 7.81 -40.17 -19.86
N ALA A 322 7.06 -41.26 -19.67
CA ALA A 322 7.45 -42.36 -18.81
C ALA A 322 6.75 -43.63 -19.32
N THR A 323 7.38 -44.30 -20.28
CA THR A 323 7.33 -45.77 -20.37
C THR A 323 7.61 -46.36 -18.99
N TYR A 324 6.79 -47.30 -18.52
CA TYR A 324 7.28 -48.58 -18.01
C TYR A 324 6.20 -49.66 -18.16
N ASN A 325 6.60 -50.74 -18.82
CA ASN A 325 5.92 -52.03 -18.86
C ASN A 325 5.93 -52.66 -17.46
N LEU A 326 4.80 -53.23 -17.04
CA LEU A 326 4.55 -54.68 -16.87
C LEU A 326 3.07 -54.89 -16.54
#